data_AF-A0A386ZBY3-F1
#
_entry.id   AF-A0A386ZBY3-F1
#
_cell.length_a   1.000
_cell.length_b   1.000
_cell.length_c   1.000
_cell.angle_alpha   90.00
_cell.angle_beta   90.00
_cell.angle_gamma   90.00
#
_symmetry.space_group_name_H-M   'P 1'
#
loop_
_entity.id
_entity.type
_entity.pdbx_description
1 polymer ?
#
loop_
_entity_poly.entity_id
_entity_poly.type
_entity_poly.pdbx_seq_one_letter_code
_entity_poly.pdbx_strand_id
1 'polypeptide(L)'
;MSLLRRQKAAEDIEPGDDSRPGREGEHPRSVAEPEVAPPTASPPAPQPWQPIAVDEAGPVFEARPPAGPDSFDFPDTECDGWSTASATLRYASVRGARHRYHREPRQDSARAALHAASDTIVFAVADGVSSATIAHRGAHEVCEAAVGRMLHCLSADPRWGDFDDLARYCAGSLRNLASWRLREQHPAPPEIARLYATTLVAGLVWPHSDGPVAELFRIGDSGAWVLDRAAGRYVDLFGSDEPEDVVSTGVTPLPHLPERVDVVKRQLSPSQVLLVGTDGFGVPLGDGDGLIGALFARHLGAPPAPSWLAHVLDFSRATFDDDRTLLAIWPRDPQGPQ
;
A
#
# COMPACT_ATOMS: atom_id res chain seq x y z
N MET A 1 36.77 -0.87 -19.09
CA MET A 1 37.49 -1.06 -20.36
C MET A 1 36.45 -1.42 -21.42
N SER A 2 36.10 -0.69 -22.47
CA SER A 2 36.48 0.61 -23.03
C SER A 2 35.28 1.08 -23.86
N LEU A 3 34.87 2.34 -23.68
CA LEU A 3 33.92 3.06 -24.53
C LEU A 3 34.60 3.40 -25.86
N LEU A 4 33.88 3.33 -26.98
CA LEU A 4 34.25 4.05 -28.21
C LEU A 4 33.12 4.99 -28.64
N ARG A 5 33.33 6.27 -28.33
CA ARG A 5 32.71 7.42 -28.99
C ARG A 5 33.29 7.55 -30.40
N ARG A 6 32.44 7.81 -31.41
CA ARG A 6 32.87 8.37 -32.70
C ARG A 6 32.43 9.83 -32.78
N GLN A 7 33.41 10.73 -32.86
CA GLN A 7 33.26 12.12 -33.25
C GLN A 7 32.97 12.22 -34.75
N LYS A 8 32.16 13.22 -35.14
CA LYS A 8 31.92 13.63 -36.53
C LYS A 8 32.37 15.09 -36.64
N ALA A 9 33.25 15.38 -37.59
CA ALA A 9 33.72 16.72 -37.92
C ALA A 9 32.91 17.28 -39.11
N ALA A 10 32.58 18.58 -39.03
CA ALA A 10 32.34 19.48 -40.15
C ALA A 10 33.69 19.72 -40.89
N GLU A 11 33.82 20.22 -42.10
CA GLU A 11 33.11 21.25 -42.86
C GLU A 11 33.80 21.26 -44.26
N ASP A 12 33.14 21.72 -45.33
CA ASP A 12 33.75 22.63 -46.32
C ASP A 12 32.78 23.00 -47.46
N ILE A 13 32.88 24.27 -47.83
CA ILE A 13 31.97 25.15 -48.59
C ILE A 13 32.60 25.43 -49.98
N GLU A 14 31.83 25.61 -51.07
CA GLU A 14 31.66 26.88 -51.86
C GLU A 14 31.47 26.55 -53.38
N PRO A 15 31.13 27.50 -54.31
CA PRO A 15 29.93 28.35 -54.40
C PRO A 15 29.43 28.58 -55.88
N GLY A 16 28.45 29.49 -56.08
CA GLY A 16 28.10 30.16 -57.36
C GLY A 16 26.75 29.73 -57.97
N ASP A 17 25.89 30.56 -58.55
CA ASP A 17 25.98 31.94 -59.02
C ASP A 17 24.56 32.57 -59.19
N ASP A 18 24.58 33.88 -59.35
CA ASP A 18 23.63 35.00 -59.32
C ASP A 18 22.44 35.00 -60.32
N SER A 19 21.31 35.61 -59.91
CA SER A 19 20.54 36.61 -60.71
C SER A 19 19.23 37.08 -60.03
N ARG A 20 19.16 38.39 -59.72
CA ARG A 20 17.96 39.20 -59.32
C ARG A 20 17.26 39.80 -60.59
N PRO A 21 16.24 40.72 -60.56
CA PRO A 21 15.52 41.38 -59.45
C PRO A 21 13.98 41.61 -59.63
N GLY A 22 13.31 42.10 -58.57
CA GLY A 22 11.98 42.74 -58.64
C GLY A 22 11.73 43.66 -57.44
N ARG A 23 11.48 44.95 -57.71
CA ARG A 23 11.29 46.07 -56.76
C ARG A 23 9.92 46.02 -56.06
N GLU A 24 9.80 46.62 -54.87
CA GLU A 24 8.97 47.82 -54.57
C GLU A 24 8.71 48.01 -53.05
N GLY A 25 8.75 49.27 -52.60
CA GLY A 25 7.99 49.75 -51.42
C GLY A 25 8.78 50.15 -50.17
N GLU A 26 9.27 51.39 -50.10
CA GLU A 26 9.53 52.09 -48.83
C GLU A 26 8.25 52.75 -48.32
N HIS A 27 7.88 52.57 -47.05
CA HIS A 27 7.14 53.51 -46.18
C HIS A 27 7.03 52.99 -44.72
N PRO A 28 6.77 53.87 -43.72
CA PRO A 28 7.71 54.29 -42.67
C PRO A 28 7.75 53.41 -41.41
N ARG A 29 8.87 53.46 -40.67
CA ARG A 29 9.04 52.81 -39.36
C ARG A 29 8.10 53.41 -38.31
N SER A 30 7.08 52.66 -37.93
CA SER A 30 6.28 52.87 -36.72
C SER A 30 7.12 52.56 -35.48
N VAL A 31 7.14 53.46 -34.51
CA VAL A 31 7.74 53.24 -33.18
C VAL A 31 6.82 52.28 -32.42
N ALA A 32 7.27 51.06 -32.18
CA ALA A 32 6.54 50.08 -31.38
C ALA A 32 6.55 50.52 -29.90
N GLU A 33 5.35 50.65 -29.33
CA GLU A 33 5.16 50.74 -27.87
C GLU A 33 5.64 49.46 -27.18
N PRO A 34 6.15 49.53 -25.94
CA PRO A 34 6.64 48.36 -25.24
C PRO A 34 5.50 47.36 -24.97
N GLU A 35 5.67 46.16 -25.50
CA GLU A 35 4.79 45.00 -25.30
C GLU A 35 4.72 44.65 -23.81
N VAL A 36 3.56 44.91 -23.20
CA VAL A 36 3.27 44.51 -21.82
C VAL A 36 3.20 42.98 -21.79
N ALA A 37 4.19 42.37 -21.13
CA ALA A 37 4.21 40.92 -20.91
C ALA A 37 2.87 40.46 -20.30
N PRO A 38 2.28 39.36 -20.79
CA PRO A 38 1.04 38.86 -20.23
C PRO A 38 1.25 38.49 -18.76
N PRO A 39 0.25 38.73 -17.89
CA PRO A 39 0.34 38.33 -16.50
C PRO A 39 0.62 36.83 -16.44
N THR A 40 1.69 36.45 -15.75
CA THR A 40 2.00 35.07 -15.39
C THR A 40 0.75 34.45 -14.78
N ALA A 41 0.15 33.50 -15.50
CA ALA A 41 -1.01 32.77 -15.02
C ALA A 41 -0.65 32.14 -13.66
N SER A 42 -1.42 32.49 -12.63
CA SER A 42 -1.35 31.78 -11.36
C SER A 42 -1.55 30.28 -11.62
N PRO A 43 -0.80 29.39 -10.95
CA PRO A 43 -1.00 27.95 -11.10
C PRO A 43 -2.47 27.63 -10.82
N PRO A 44 -3.08 26.71 -11.58
CA PRO A 44 -4.47 26.32 -11.36
C PRO A 44 -4.62 25.85 -9.91
N ALA A 45 -5.69 26.32 -9.26
CA ALA A 45 -6.03 25.85 -7.92
C ALA A 45 -6.14 24.31 -7.94
N PRO A 46 -5.63 23.60 -6.92
CA PRO A 46 -5.70 22.15 -6.88
C PRO A 46 -7.17 21.71 -6.99
N GLN A 47 -7.47 20.96 -8.04
CA GLN A 47 -8.79 20.38 -8.23
C GLN A 47 -9.07 19.40 -7.07
N PRO A 48 -10.28 19.39 -6.50
CA PRO A 48 -10.65 18.38 -5.50
C PRO A 48 -10.35 16.97 -6.05
N TRP A 49 -9.75 16.11 -5.21
CA TRP A 49 -9.42 14.70 -5.54
C TRP A 49 -8.28 14.45 -6.54
N GLN A 50 -7.45 15.45 -6.84
CA GLN A 50 -6.18 15.17 -7.54
C GLN A 50 -5.22 14.37 -6.65
N PRO A 51 -4.44 13.42 -7.21
CA PRO A 51 -3.46 12.67 -6.44
C PRO A 51 -2.58 13.58 -5.59
N ILE A 52 -2.40 13.22 -4.32
CA ILE A 52 -1.56 14.00 -3.41
C ILE A 52 -0.10 13.79 -3.82
N ALA A 53 0.52 14.80 -4.44
CA ALA A 53 1.94 14.78 -4.72
C ALA A 53 2.73 15.00 -3.42
N VAL A 54 3.66 14.10 -3.13
CA VAL A 54 4.60 14.22 -2.02
C VAL A 54 6.00 14.25 -2.62
N ASP A 55 6.73 15.33 -2.37
CA ASP A 55 8.06 15.55 -2.97
C ASP A 55 7.99 15.56 -4.51
N GLU A 56 8.89 14.84 -5.21
CA GLU A 56 8.81 14.64 -6.65
C GLU A 56 7.70 13.64 -6.99
N ALA A 57 6.69 14.06 -7.78
CA ALA A 57 5.60 13.18 -8.19
C ALA A 57 6.04 12.20 -9.29
N GLY A 58 5.44 11.01 -9.30
CA GLY A 58 5.60 10.05 -10.40
C GLY A 58 4.95 10.51 -11.71
N PRO A 59 5.18 9.78 -12.82
CA PRO A 59 4.59 10.10 -14.11
C PRO A 59 3.07 10.04 -14.07
N VAL A 60 2.41 10.96 -14.77
CA VAL A 60 0.95 10.99 -14.93
C VAL A 60 0.56 10.23 -16.19
N PHE A 61 -0.34 9.27 -16.06
CA PHE A 61 -0.87 8.48 -17.17
C PHE A 61 -2.27 7.95 -16.84
N GLU A 62 -3.03 7.60 -17.86
CA GLU A 62 -4.32 6.93 -17.68
C GLU A 62 -4.10 5.46 -17.29
N ALA A 63 -4.75 5.02 -16.21
CA ALA A 63 -4.60 3.66 -15.70
C ALA A 63 -5.05 2.63 -16.75
N ARG A 64 -4.24 1.59 -16.96
CA ARG A 64 -4.58 0.55 -17.94
C ARG A 64 -5.41 -0.56 -17.28
N PRO A 65 -6.39 -1.14 -18.01
CA PRO A 65 -7.18 -2.23 -17.47
C PRO A 65 -6.27 -3.41 -17.13
N PRO A 66 -6.44 -4.03 -15.94
CA PRO A 66 -5.65 -5.19 -15.56
C PRO A 66 -5.87 -6.33 -16.56
N ALA A 67 -4.83 -7.12 -16.75
CA ALA A 67 -4.80 -8.26 -17.64
C ALA A 67 -4.53 -9.53 -16.82
N GLY A 68 -5.02 -10.66 -17.31
CA GLY A 68 -4.87 -11.95 -16.65
C GLY A 68 -6.21 -12.57 -16.25
N PRO A 69 -6.19 -13.88 -15.94
CA PRO A 69 -7.38 -14.59 -15.50
C PRO A 69 -7.91 -13.97 -14.20
N ASP A 70 -9.22 -13.92 -14.06
CA ASP A 70 -9.93 -13.48 -12.85
C ASP A 70 -9.67 -12.03 -12.40
N SER A 71 -8.92 -11.24 -13.16
CA SER A 71 -8.61 -9.83 -12.84
C SER A 71 -9.84 -8.92 -12.67
N PHE A 72 -11.01 -9.36 -13.14
CA PHE A 72 -12.28 -8.66 -12.95
C PHE A 72 -12.78 -8.67 -11.49
N ASP A 73 -12.31 -9.61 -10.66
CA ASP A 73 -12.68 -9.70 -9.23
C ASP A 73 -11.80 -8.82 -8.33
N PHE A 74 -10.78 -8.16 -8.89
CA PHE A 74 -9.79 -7.38 -8.14
C PHE A 74 -9.90 -5.91 -8.54
N PRO A 75 -10.74 -5.12 -7.86
CA PRO A 75 -10.89 -3.70 -8.17
C PRO A 75 -9.57 -2.95 -7.99
N ASP A 76 -9.40 -1.84 -8.70
CA ASP A 76 -8.20 -0.99 -8.55
C ASP A 76 -8.03 -0.52 -7.10
N THR A 77 -9.13 -0.11 -6.48
CA THR A 77 -9.15 0.39 -5.11
C THR A 77 -10.31 -0.26 -4.35
N GLU A 78 -10.04 -0.74 -3.15
CA GLU A 78 -11.06 -1.12 -2.16
C GLU A 78 -10.88 -0.30 -0.88
N CYS A 79 -11.98 0.02 -0.22
CA CYS A 79 -11.94 0.62 1.11
C CYS A 79 -13.22 0.25 1.88
N ASP A 80 -13.09 0.12 3.19
CA ASP A 80 -14.21 -0.16 4.09
C ASP A 80 -13.97 0.51 5.44
N GLY A 81 -15.04 0.62 6.22
CA GLY A 81 -14.93 1.11 7.58
C GLY A 81 -16.25 1.15 8.33
N TRP A 82 -16.15 0.87 9.61
CA TRP A 82 -17.26 0.85 10.54
C TRP A 82 -16.74 1.14 11.95
N SER A 83 -17.65 1.19 12.92
CA SER A 83 -17.30 1.45 14.32
C SER A 83 -18.05 0.51 15.24
N THR A 84 -17.42 0.11 16.34
CA THR A 84 -18.06 -0.48 17.51
C THR A 84 -18.22 0.59 18.60
N ALA A 85 -18.64 0.19 19.81
CA ALA A 85 -18.60 1.09 20.97
C ALA A 85 -17.16 1.42 21.40
N SER A 86 -16.23 0.49 21.18
CA SER A 86 -14.86 0.52 21.72
C SER A 86 -13.80 0.95 20.70
N ALA A 87 -14.10 0.86 19.39
CA ALA A 87 -13.13 1.16 18.35
C ALA A 87 -13.77 1.63 17.03
N THR A 88 -13.00 2.35 16.22
CA THR A 88 -13.31 2.68 14.82
C THR A 88 -12.29 2.00 13.93
N LEU A 89 -12.72 1.29 12.89
CA LEU A 89 -11.85 0.65 11.91
C LEU A 89 -12.01 1.30 10.54
N ARG A 90 -10.89 1.58 9.87
CA ARG A 90 -10.85 1.96 8.45
C ARG A 90 -9.79 1.12 7.77
N TYR A 91 -10.02 0.71 6.53
CA TYR A 91 -8.92 0.26 5.69
C TYR A 91 -9.11 0.73 4.25
N ALA A 92 -7.99 0.80 3.54
CA ALA A 92 -7.97 0.94 2.09
C ALA A 92 -6.83 0.10 1.51
N SER A 93 -7.02 -0.38 0.28
CA SER A 93 -6.01 -1.06 -0.53
C SER A 93 -6.11 -0.53 -1.95
N VAL A 94 -5.02 0.05 -2.45
CA VAL A 94 -4.96 0.82 -3.70
C VAL A 94 -3.92 0.20 -4.62
N ARG A 95 -4.25 0.06 -5.90
CA ARG A 95 -3.34 -0.41 -6.93
C ARG A 95 -2.27 0.63 -7.23
N GLY A 96 -1.01 0.24 -7.18
CA GLY A 96 0.14 1.09 -7.43
C GLY A 96 0.22 1.58 -8.87
N ALA A 97 0.91 2.70 -9.08
CA ALA A 97 1.15 3.23 -10.42
C ALA A 97 1.91 2.22 -11.31
N ARG A 98 2.85 1.45 -10.76
CA ARG A 98 3.55 0.39 -11.48
C ARG A 98 2.59 -0.66 -12.01
N HIS A 99 1.75 -1.22 -11.14
CA HIS A 99 0.74 -2.22 -11.53
C HIS A 99 -0.29 -1.65 -12.51
N ARG A 100 -0.74 -0.40 -12.32
CA ARG A 100 -1.61 0.33 -13.28
C ARG A 100 -0.97 0.47 -14.66
N TYR A 101 0.33 0.75 -14.73
CA TYR A 101 1.05 0.90 -16.00
C TYR A 101 1.29 -0.45 -16.70
N HIS A 102 1.65 -1.48 -15.93
CA HIS A 102 1.99 -2.82 -16.43
C HIS A 102 0.78 -3.73 -16.64
N ARG A 103 -0.44 -3.25 -16.36
CA ARG A 103 -1.69 -4.05 -16.46
C ARG A 103 -1.73 -5.23 -15.50
N GLU A 104 -1.02 -5.15 -14.38
CA GLU A 104 -1.08 -6.15 -13.32
C GLU A 104 -2.22 -5.79 -12.36
N PRO A 105 -3.09 -6.72 -11.92
CA PRO A 105 -4.11 -6.41 -10.92
C PRO A 105 -3.45 -5.99 -9.60
N ARG A 106 -4.23 -5.37 -8.70
CA ARG A 106 -3.78 -5.15 -7.33
C ARG A 106 -3.50 -6.51 -6.67
N GLN A 107 -2.29 -6.67 -6.16
CA GLN A 107 -1.74 -7.85 -5.50
C GLN A 107 -1.93 -7.83 -3.99
N ASP A 108 -2.24 -6.66 -3.42
CA ASP A 108 -2.62 -6.52 -2.02
C ASP A 108 -4.09 -6.88 -1.71
N SER A 109 -4.32 -7.33 -0.48
CA SER A 109 -5.66 -7.51 0.09
C SER A 109 -5.72 -7.17 1.58
N ALA A 110 -6.82 -6.56 2.02
CA ALA A 110 -7.15 -6.41 3.44
C ALA A 110 -8.60 -6.83 3.73
N ARG A 111 -8.82 -7.47 4.88
CA ARG A 111 -10.15 -7.87 5.34
C ARG A 111 -10.27 -7.63 6.83
N ALA A 112 -11.47 -7.23 7.27
CA ALA A 112 -11.80 -7.11 8.69
C ALA A 112 -13.25 -7.51 8.94
N ALA A 113 -13.52 -8.04 10.12
CA ALA A 113 -14.87 -8.37 10.56
C ALA A 113 -15.00 -8.19 12.08
N LEU A 114 -16.25 -8.09 12.54
CA LEU A 114 -16.57 -8.06 13.96
C LEU A 114 -17.09 -9.43 14.40
N HIS A 115 -16.43 -10.03 15.39
CA HIS A 115 -17.03 -11.13 16.15
C HIS A 115 -18.02 -10.54 17.17
N ALA A 116 -19.30 -10.47 16.78
CA ALA A 116 -20.33 -9.75 17.52
C ALA A 116 -20.52 -10.22 18.97
N ALA A 117 -20.30 -11.52 19.27
CA ALA A 117 -20.50 -12.05 20.61
C ALA A 117 -19.47 -11.56 21.64
N SER A 118 -18.25 -11.20 21.21
CA SER A 118 -17.18 -10.72 22.09
C SER A 118 -16.73 -9.28 21.79
N ASP A 119 -17.42 -8.58 20.87
CA ASP A 119 -17.01 -7.26 20.34
C ASP A 119 -15.54 -7.24 19.87
N THR A 120 -15.04 -8.38 19.37
CA THR A 120 -13.65 -8.52 18.92
C THR A 120 -13.55 -8.29 17.43
N ILE A 121 -12.78 -7.29 17.03
CA ILE A 121 -12.39 -7.07 15.65
C ILE A 121 -11.36 -8.12 15.28
N VAL A 122 -11.56 -8.80 14.15
CA VAL A 122 -10.55 -9.65 13.54
C VAL A 122 -10.14 -9.04 12.21
N PHE A 123 -8.87 -9.13 11.85
CA PHE A 123 -8.38 -8.55 10.60
C PHE A 123 -7.22 -9.35 9.99
N ALA A 124 -7.02 -9.16 8.69
CA ALA A 124 -5.90 -9.66 7.93
C ALA A 124 -5.50 -8.66 6.84
N VAL A 125 -4.20 -8.48 6.64
CA VAL A 125 -3.58 -7.69 5.58
C VAL A 125 -2.50 -8.55 4.93
N ALA A 126 -2.49 -8.62 3.60
CA ALA A 126 -1.55 -9.42 2.84
C ALA A 126 -1.11 -8.68 1.58
N ASP A 127 0.16 -8.82 1.25
CA ASP A 127 0.78 -8.39 -0.01
C ASP A 127 1.17 -9.64 -0.81
N GLY A 128 0.80 -9.66 -2.09
CA GLY A 128 1.15 -10.72 -3.01
C GLY A 128 2.57 -10.53 -3.56
N VAL A 129 3.44 -11.51 -3.37
CA VAL A 129 4.83 -11.41 -3.82
C VAL A 129 4.89 -11.33 -5.35
N SER A 130 5.53 -10.29 -5.88
CA SER A 130 5.63 -10.01 -7.32
C SER A 130 6.22 -11.15 -8.18
N SER A 131 7.01 -12.05 -7.59
CA SER A 131 7.54 -13.24 -8.27
C SER A 131 6.50 -14.34 -8.50
N ALA A 132 5.37 -14.30 -7.79
CA ALA A 132 4.27 -15.23 -7.93
C ALA A 132 3.39 -14.85 -9.12
N THR A 133 2.95 -15.87 -9.87
CA THR A 133 2.22 -15.65 -11.14
C THR A 133 0.86 -14.98 -10.93
N ILE A 134 0.22 -15.21 -9.77
CA ILE A 134 -1.17 -14.84 -9.48
C ILE A 134 -1.27 -14.41 -8.00
N ALA A 135 -0.31 -13.59 -7.58
CA ALA A 135 -0.11 -13.20 -6.19
C ALA A 135 -1.37 -12.57 -5.55
N HIS A 136 -2.09 -11.73 -6.32
CA HIS A 136 -3.38 -11.14 -5.95
C HIS A 136 -4.40 -12.14 -5.42
N ARG A 137 -4.44 -13.35 -6.01
CA ARG A 137 -5.36 -14.39 -5.54
C ARG A 137 -4.87 -15.08 -4.28
N GLY A 138 -3.55 -15.19 -4.11
CA GLY A 138 -2.94 -15.68 -2.87
C GLY A 138 -3.24 -14.76 -1.70
N ALA A 139 -2.98 -13.45 -1.84
CA ALA A 139 -3.26 -12.45 -0.82
C ALA A 139 -4.75 -12.42 -0.42
N HIS A 140 -5.65 -12.48 -1.40
CA HIS A 140 -7.09 -12.55 -1.15
C HIS A 140 -7.48 -13.82 -0.37
N GLU A 141 -7.01 -14.99 -0.81
CA GLU A 141 -7.31 -16.29 -0.19
C GLU A 141 -6.84 -16.32 1.28
N VAL A 142 -5.63 -15.85 1.58
CA VAL A 142 -5.12 -15.89 2.96
C VAL A 142 -5.86 -14.92 3.87
N CYS A 143 -6.24 -13.73 3.38
CA CYS A 143 -7.03 -12.77 4.15
C CYS A 143 -8.43 -13.31 4.47
N GLU A 144 -9.10 -13.92 3.49
CA GLU A 144 -10.41 -14.54 3.69
C GLU A 144 -10.32 -15.73 4.64
N ALA A 145 -9.38 -16.65 4.41
CA ALA A 145 -9.14 -17.80 5.25
C ALA A 145 -8.81 -17.40 6.70
N ALA A 146 -7.99 -16.35 6.89
CA ALA A 146 -7.60 -15.90 8.22
C ALA A 146 -8.79 -15.33 9.00
N VAL A 147 -9.53 -14.40 8.41
CA VAL A 147 -10.72 -13.79 9.04
C VAL A 147 -11.77 -14.87 9.35
N GLY A 148 -12.07 -15.75 8.39
CA GLY A 148 -13.03 -16.84 8.58
C GLY A 148 -12.62 -17.79 9.70
N ARG A 149 -11.35 -18.19 9.76
CA ARG A 149 -10.81 -19.07 10.81
C ARG A 149 -10.88 -18.41 12.19
N MET A 150 -10.48 -17.15 12.31
CA MET A 150 -10.53 -16.44 13.59
C MET A 150 -11.97 -16.31 14.12
N LEU A 151 -12.93 -15.96 13.26
CA LEU A 151 -14.35 -15.89 13.65
C LEU A 151 -14.86 -17.25 14.13
N HIS A 152 -14.54 -18.32 13.40
CA HIS A 152 -14.93 -19.68 13.78
C HIS A 152 -14.33 -20.10 15.13
N CYS A 153 -13.03 -19.83 15.33
CA CYS A 153 -12.33 -20.15 16.57
C CYS A 153 -12.85 -19.35 17.76
N LEU A 154 -13.11 -18.04 17.60
CA LEU A 154 -13.71 -17.20 18.65
C LEU A 154 -15.14 -17.62 19.02
N SER A 155 -15.91 -18.15 18.07
CA SER A 155 -17.23 -18.71 18.35
C SER A 155 -17.17 -19.99 19.19
N ALA A 156 -16.07 -20.75 19.09
CA ALA A 156 -15.84 -21.96 19.87
C ALA A 156 -15.18 -21.67 21.23
N ASP A 157 -14.22 -20.74 21.28
CA ASP A 157 -13.52 -20.27 22.46
C ASP A 157 -13.24 -18.76 22.38
N PRO A 158 -13.94 -17.92 23.17
CA PRO A 158 -13.71 -16.48 23.20
C PRO A 158 -12.31 -16.04 23.63
N ARG A 159 -11.48 -16.96 24.17
CA ARG A 159 -10.09 -16.72 24.57
C ARG A 159 -9.07 -17.26 23.57
N TRP A 160 -9.52 -17.68 22.39
CA TRP A 160 -8.65 -18.22 21.36
C TRP A 160 -7.56 -17.21 20.97
N GLY A 161 -6.34 -17.72 20.73
CA GLY A 161 -5.15 -16.96 20.34
C GLY A 161 -4.02 -17.84 19.82
N ASP A 162 -4.34 -18.93 19.11
CA ASP A 162 -3.33 -19.84 18.52
C ASP A 162 -2.96 -19.39 17.10
N PHE A 163 -2.03 -18.43 17.01
CA PHE A 163 -1.60 -17.88 15.73
C PHE A 163 -0.75 -18.82 14.88
N ASP A 164 -0.07 -19.81 15.48
CA ASP A 164 0.64 -20.83 14.70
C ASP A 164 -0.35 -21.77 13.99
N ASP A 165 -1.46 -22.12 14.65
CA ASP A 165 -2.55 -22.86 13.99
C ASP A 165 -3.21 -22.06 12.87
N LEU A 166 -3.45 -20.77 13.10
CA LEU A 166 -3.95 -19.87 12.06
C LEU A 166 -3.01 -19.79 10.86
N ALA A 167 -1.70 -19.63 11.09
CA ALA A 167 -0.69 -19.60 10.03
C ALA A 167 -0.68 -20.91 9.23
N ARG A 168 -0.72 -22.06 9.90
CA ARG A 168 -0.85 -23.38 9.26
C ARG A 168 -2.13 -23.51 8.45
N TYR A 169 -3.25 -22.97 8.96
CA TYR A 169 -4.52 -22.96 8.26
C TYR A 169 -4.46 -22.15 6.95
N CYS A 170 -3.91 -20.94 6.98
CA CYS A 170 -3.72 -20.10 5.79
C CYS A 170 -2.76 -20.73 4.76
N ALA A 171 -1.65 -21.35 5.20
CA ALA A 171 -0.81 -22.11 4.28
C ALA A 171 -1.54 -23.31 3.65
N GLY A 172 -2.43 -23.94 4.42
CA GLY A 172 -3.32 -25.01 3.95
C GLY A 172 -4.35 -24.54 2.92
N SER A 173 -4.88 -23.32 3.06
CA SER A 173 -5.84 -22.76 2.10
C SER A 173 -5.19 -22.49 0.74
N LEU A 174 -3.96 -21.93 0.72
CA LEU A 174 -3.16 -21.81 -0.51
C LEU A 174 -2.86 -23.15 -1.16
N ARG A 175 -2.58 -24.19 -0.35
CA ARG A 175 -2.40 -25.56 -0.87
C ARG A 175 -3.67 -26.07 -1.54
N ASN A 176 -4.84 -25.89 -0.93
CA ASN A 176 -6.11 -26.31 -1.52
C ASN A 176 -6.39 -25.58 -2.85
N LEU A 177 -6.12 -24.27 -2.89
CA LEU A 177 -6.25 -23.45 -4.08
C LEU A 177 -5.30 -23.90 -5.20
N ALA A 178 -4.05 -24.23 -4.86
CA ALA A 178 -3.07 -24.78 -5.80
C ALA A 178 -3.44 -26.17 -6.28
N SER A 179 -3.93 -27.04 -5.40
CA SER A 179 -4.38 -28.39 -5.74
C SER A 179 -5.47 -28.37 -6.80
N TRP A 180 -6.45 -27.48 -6.65
CA TRP A 180 -7.51 -27.31 -7.63
C TRP A 180 -6.97 -26.83 -8.98
N ARG A 181 -6.07 -25.84 -8.97
CA ARG A 181 -5.53 -25.24 -10.20
C ARG A 181 -4.58 -26.16 -10.96
N LEU A 182 -3.68 -26.83 -10.24
CA LEU A 182 -2.70 -27.75 -10.81
C LEU A 182 -3.30 -29.12 -11.11
N ARG A 183 -4.49 -29.43 -10.58
CA ARG A 183 -5.14 -30.75 -10.61
C ARG A 183 -4.26 -31.83 -9.95
N GLU A 184 -3.59 -31.45 -8.87
CA GLU A 184 -2.67 -32.27 -8.10
C GLU A 184 -3.10 -32.31 -6.64
N GLN A 185 -3.07 -33.48 -5.99
CA GLN A 185 -3.55 -33.61 -4.61
C GLN A 185 -2.62 -32.96 -3.59
N HIS A 186 -1.31 -32.96 -3.85
CA HIS A 186 -0.28 -32.52 -2.91
C HIS A 186 0.81 -31.70 -3.62
N PRO A 187 0.48 -30.50 -4.14
CA PRO A 187 1.48 -29.64 -4.76
C PRO A 187 2.55 -29.27 -3.73
N ALA A 188 3.80 -29.25 -4.17
CA ALA A 188 4.93 -28.94 -3.30
C ALA A 188 4.93 -27.44 -2.94
N PRO A 189 5.44 -27.05 -1.75
CA PRO A 189 5.49 -25.64 -1.33
C PRO A 189 6.09 -24.68 -2.38
N PRO A 190 7.17 -25.01 -3.11
CA PRO A 190 7.69 -24.14 -4.17
C PRO A 190 6.72 -23.92 -5.34
N GLU A 191 5.88 -24.90 -5.67
CA GLU A 191 4.89 -24.78 -6.74
C GLU A 191 3.72 -23.89 -6.32
N ILE A 192 3.30 -24.03 -5.05
CA ILE A 192 2.31 -23.15 -4.43
C ILE A 192 2.86 -21.72 -4.37
N ALA A 193 4.10 -21.54 -3.91
CA ALA A 193 4.76 -20.22 -3.82
C ALA A 193 4.86 -19.54 -5.19
N ARG A 194 5.25 -20.28 -6.23
CA ARG A 194 5.31 -19.77 -7.60
C ARG A 194 3.95 -19.26 -8.12
N LEU A 195 2.85 -19.78 -7.62
CA LEU A 195 1.50 -19.33 -8.00
C LEU A 195 0.99 -18.19 -7.11
N TYR A 196 1.13 -18.32 -5.80
CA TYR A 196 0.34 -17.60 -4.81
C TYR A 196 1.13 -17.06 -3.61
N ALA A 197 2.46 -16.97 -3.69
CA ALA A 197 3.24 -16.46 -2.56
C ALA A 197 2.75 -15.10 -2.10
N THR A 198 2.62 -14.93 -0.79
CA THR A 198 2.05 -13.73 -0.17
C THR A 198 2.49 -13.57 1.28
N THR A 199 2.53 -12.34 1.77
CA THR A 199 2.72 -12.01 3.18
C THR A 199 1.39 -12.15 3.94
N LEU A 200 1.43 -12.03 5.27
CA LEU A 200 0.26 -11.98 6.11
C LEU A 200 0.58 -11.27 7.44
N VAL A 201 -0.15 -10.21 7.74
CA VAL A 201 -0.31 -9.70 9.09
C VAL A 201 -1.78 -9.88 9.48
N ALA A 202 -2.04 -10.66 10.51
CA ALA A 202 -3.41 -10.90 10.97
C ALA A 202 -3.49 -10.84 12.49
N GLY A 203 -4.65 -10.47 13.01
CA GLY A 203 -4.81 -10.27 14.43
C GLY A 203 -6.22 -9.96 14.90
N LEU A 204 -6.29 -9.74 16.21
CA LEU A 204 -7.48 -9.52 16.99
C LEU A 204 -7.36 -8.16 17.70
N VAL A 205 -8.46 -7.42 17.81
CA VAL A 205 -8.59 -6.27 18.70
C VAL A 205 -9.87 -6.41 19.52
N TRP A 206 -9.77 -6.52 20.84
CA TRP A 206 -10.92 -6.68 21.72
C TRP A 206 -11.00 -5.57 22.77
N PRO A 207 -12.21 -5.26 23.28
CA PRO A 207 -12.37 -4.27 24.33
C PRO A 207 -11.72 -4.71 25.64
N HIS A 208 -11.08 -3.77 26.33
CA HIS A 208 -10.59 -3.92 27.70
C HIS A 208 -10.82 -2.60 28.46
N SER A 209 -10.83 -2.64 29.79
CA SER A 209 -11.19 -1.47 30.63
C SER A 209 -10.26 -0.28 30.45
N ASP A 210 -8.99 -0.57 30.12
CA ASP A 210 -7.93 0.44 29.94
C ASP A 210 -7.73 0.82 28.46
N GLY A 211 -8.68 0.46 27.60
CA GLY A 211 -8.66 0.65 26.15
C GLY A 211 -8.73 -0.68 25.39
N PRO A 212 -8.83 -0.69 24.05
CA PRO A 212 -8.76 -1.92 23.28
C PRO A 212 -7.36 -2.57 23.32
N VAL A 213 -7.30 -3.90 23.40
CA VAL A 213 -6.05 -4.66 23.29
C VAL A 213 -5.97 -5.27 21.90
N ALA A 214 -4.85 -5.05 21.22
CA ALA A 214 -4.50 -5.66 19.97
C ALA A 214 -3.49 -6.80 20.17
N GLU A 215 -3.70 -7.93 19.51
CA GLU A 215 -2.74 -9.03 19.42
C GLU A 215 -2.70 -9.55 17.99
N LEU A 216 -1.51 -9.59 17.40
CA LEU A 216 -1.32 -9.83 15.98
C LEU A 216 0.03 -10.49 15.70
N PHE A 217 0.12 -11.18 14.57
CA PHE A 217 1.34 -11.83 14.12
C PHE A 217 1.70 -11.43 12.69
N ARG A 218 2.96 -11.69 12.31
CA ARG A 218 3.49 -11.42 10.97
C ARG A 218 4.14 -12.64 10.33
N ILE A 219 3.87 -12.82 9.04
CA ILE A 219 4.65 -13.61 8.07
C ILE A 219 4.90 -12.70 6.87
N GLY A 220 6.14 -12.55 6.43
CA GLY A 220 6.44 -11.52 5.43
C GLY A 220 6.99 -10.24 6.04
N ASP A 221 7.04 -9.20 5.22
CA ASP A 221 7.62 -7.88 5.47
C ASP A 221 6.57 -6.78 5.58
N SER A 222 5.28 -7.10 5.37
CA SER A 222 4.16 -6.29 5.84
C SER A 222 4.34 -5.95 7.33
N GLY A 223 4.00 -4.72 7.72
CA GLY A 223 4.30 -4.19 9.05
C GLY A 223 3.07 -3.82 9.88
N ALA A 224 3.34 -3.51 11.14
CA ALA A 224 2.36 -2.90 12.03
C ALA A 224 3.02 -1.84 12.90
N TRP A 225 2.31 -0.74 13.13
CA TRP A 225 2.80 0.40 13.88
C TRP A 225 1.75 0.90 14.86
N VAL A 226 2.20 1.58 15.92
CA VAL A 226 1.35 2.48 16.68
C VAL A 226 1.71 3.91 16.33
N LEU A 227 0.71 4.69 15.88
CA LEU A 227 0.81 6.13 15.72
C LEU A 227 0.30 6.83 16.97
N ASP A 228 1.16 7.59 17.64
CA ASP A 228 0.74 8.58 18.63
C ASP A 228 0.20 9.83 17.91
N ARG A 229 -1.10 10.10 18.05
CA ARG A 229 -1.79 11.18 17.34
C ARG A 229 -1.39 12.57 17.84
N ALA A 230 -0.92 12.68 19.08
CA ALA A 230 -0.54 13.95 19.67
C ALA A 230 0.89 14.32 19.28
N ALA A 231 1.80 13.35 19.29
CA ALA A 231 3.21 13.53 18.94
C ALA A 231 3.47 13.40 17.44
N GLY A 232 2.57 12.76 16.67
CA GLY A 232 2.79 12.40 15.28
C GLY A 232 3.91 11.38 15.08
N ARG A 233 4.15 10.52 16.09
CA ARG A 233 5.27 9.57 16.12
C ARG A 233 4.79 8.14 15.91
N TYR A 234 5.61 7.37 15.21
CA TYR A 234 5.37 5.98 14.88
C TYR A 234 6.26 5.08 15.72
N VAL A 235 5.72 3.94 16.15
CA VAL A 235 6.46 2.87 16.80
C VAL A 235 6.20 1.59 16.05
N ASP A 236 7.23 1.01 15.42
CA ASP A 236 7.15 -0.32 14.81
C ASP A 236 6.90 -1.37 15.89
N LEU A 237 5.88 -2.21 15.68
CA LEU A 237 5.52 -3.26 16.62
C LEU A 237 6.36 -4.51 16.47
N PHE A 238 6.90 -4.78 15.28
CA PHE A 238 7.71 -5.97 14.96
C PHE A 238 9.20 -5.66 14.77
N GLY A 239 9.63 -4.43 15.05
CA GLY A 239 11.05 -4.06 15.06
C GLY A 239 11.79 -4.70 16.22
N SER A 240 13.05 -5.11 16.00
CA SER A 240 13.94 -5.57 17.07
C SER A 240 14.62 -4.38 17.75
N ASP A 241 14.77 -4.42 19.08
CA ASP A 241 15.68 -3.52 19.84
C ASP A 241 17.19 -3.75 19.52
N GLU A 242 17.49 -4.51 18.46
CA GLU A 242 18.85 -4.88 18.04
C GLU A 242 19.44 -3.80 17.11
N PRO A 243 20.72 -3.46 17.25
CA PRO A 243 21.39 -2.43 16.45
C PRO A 243 21.34 -2.74 14.95
N GLU A 244 21.26 -1.68 14.14
CA GLU A 244 20.97 -1.60 12.69
C GLU A 244 21.85 -2.44 11.71
N ASP A 245 22.74 -3.31 12.18
CA ASP A 245 23.76 -3.97 11.36
C ASP A 245 23.40 -5.39 10.87
N VAL A 246 22.16 -5.86 11.06
CA VAL A 246 21.71 -7.15 10.51
C VAL A 246 20.45 -6.96 9.67
N VAL A 247 20.64 -6.54 8.41
CA VAL A 247 19.59 -6.62 7.39
C VAL A 247 19.38 -8.09 7.03
N SER A 248 18.43 -8.75 7.69
CA SER A 248 17.95 -10.06 7.25
C SER A 248 17.17 -9.88 5.95
N THR A 249 17.84 -10.04 4.82
CA THR A 249 17.25 -9.87 3.46
C THR A 249 16.35 -11.03 3.02
N GLY A 250 16.01 -11.94 3.93
CA GLY A 250 15.30 -13.18 3.62
C GLY A 250 13.99 -13.30 4.38
N VAL A 251 13.03 -12.46 4.02
CA VAL A 251 11.67 -12.63 4.54
C VAL A 251 11.01 -13.78 3.76
N THR A 252 10.54 -14.80 4.48
CA THR A 252 9.95 -16.01 3.90
C THR A 252 8.43 -15.89 3.89
N PRO A 253 7.78 -15.67 2.73
CA PRO A 253 6.33 -15.52 2.62
C PRO A 253 5.61 -16.86 2.72
N LEU A 254 4.28 -16.82 2.87
CA LEU A 254 3.44 -18.00 2.67
C LEU A 254 3.65 -18.56 1.27
N PRO A 255 3.58 -19.90 1.07
CA PRO A 255 3.13 -20.94 2.00
C PRO A 255 4.22 -21.47 2.94
N HIS A 256 5.43 -20.91 2.90
CA HIS A 256 6.50 -21.31 3.80
C HIS A 256 6.24 -20.71 5.19
N LEU A 257 6.40 -21.52 6.23
CA LEU A 257 6.10 -21.12 7.60
C LEU A 257 7.37 -21.13 8.45
N PRO A 258 7.53 -20.15 9.36
CA PRO A 258 8.50 -20.28 10.44
C PRO A 258 8.04 -21.37 11.43
N GLU A 259 8.95 -21.78 12.32
CA GLU A 259 8.59 -22.70 13.42
C GLU A 259 7.57 -22.07 14.38
N ARG A 260 7.71 -20.76 14.61
CA ARG A 260 6.82 -19.93 15.42
C ARG A 260 6.63 -18.61 14.72
N VAL A 261 5.39 -18.12 14.64
CA VAL A 261 5.15 -16.76 14.17
C VAL A 261 5.54 -15.74 15.25
N ASP A 262 6.03 -14.58 14.81
CA ASP A 262 6.29 -13.46 15.69
C ASP A 262 4.96 -12.80 16.07
N VAL A 263 4.67 -12.72 17.37
CA VAL A 263 3.39 -12.25 17.93
C VAL A 263 3.65 -11.06 18.82
N VAL A 264 2.89 -9.99 18.59
CA VAL A 264 2.96 -8.76 19.36
C VAL A 264 1.62 -8.49 20.01
N LYS A 265 1.65 -8.04 21.27
CA LYS A 265 0.47 -7.65 22.04
C LYS A 265 0.61 -6.23 22.54
N ARG A 266 -0.39 -5.39 22.28
CA ARG A 266 -0.39 -3.97 22.64
C ARG A 266 -1.73 -3.50 23.15
N GLN A 267 -1.72 -2.85 24.32
CA GLN A 267 -2.85 -2.10 24.85
C GLN A 267 -2.84 -0.71 24.21
N LEU A 268 -3.92 -0.33 23.54
CA LEU A 268 -4.01 0.97 22.86
C LEU A 268 -4.58 2.03 23.80
N SER A 269 -3.88 3.15 23.95
CA SER A 269 -4.40 4.34 24.63
C SER A 269 -5.35 5.14 23.71
N PRO A 270 -6.23 6.02 24.24
CA PRO A 270 -7.12 6.84 23.43
C PRO A 270 -6.42 7.74 22.39
N SER A 271 -5.15 8.07 22.64
CA SER A 271 -4.31 8.91 21.76
C SER A 271 -3.61 8.12 20.64
N GLN A 272 -3.73 6.79 20.64
CA GLN A 272 -3.00 5.93 19.72
C GLN A 272 -3.90 5.40 18.59
N VAL A 273 -3.28 5.08 17.46
CA VAL A 273 -3.89 4.35 16.34
C VAL A 273 -3.04 3.12 16.07
N LEU A 274 -3.66 1.95 16.02
CA LEU A 274 -3.00 0.78 15.45
C LEU A 274 -3.04 0.89 13.93
N LEU A 275 -1.90 0.75 13.28
CA LEU A 275 -1.74 0.71 11.84
C LEU A 275 -1.19 -0.66 11.43
N VAL A 276 -1.75 -1.25 10.38
CA VAL A 276 -1.27 -2.50 9.77
C VAL A 276 -1.24 -2.29 8.27
N GLY A 277 -0.10 -2.49 7.64
CA GLY A 277 0.06 -2.15 6.23
C GLY A 277 1.10 -3.00 5.51
N THR A 278 1.01 -3.00 4.19
CA THR A 278 1.97 -3.66 3.30
C THR A 278 3.25 -2.87 3.18
N ASP A 279 4.28 -3.44 2.57
CA ASP A 279 5.56 -2.77 2.34
C ASP A 279 5.41 -1.50 1.47
N GLY A 280 4.44 -1.46 0.54
CA GLY A 280 4.09 -0.27 -0.21
C GLY A 280 3.59 0.90 0.65
N PHE A 281 3.19 0.67 1.91
CA PHE A 281 3.01 1.71 2.92
C PHE A 281 4.23 1.82 3.87
N GLY A 282 4.75 0.70 4.35
CA GLY A 282 5.81 0.64 5.34
C GLY A 282 7.15 1.21 4.86
N VAL A 283 7.55 0.91 3.63
CA VAL A 283 8.82 1.39 3.05
C VAL A 283 8.80 2.91 2.85
N PRO A 284 7.76 3.53 2.26
CA PRO A 284 7.68 4.99 2.19
C PRO A 284 7.56 5.68 3.56
N LEU A 285 6.99 5.00 4.55
CA LEU A 285 6.87 5.51 5.93
C LEU A 285 8.25 5.61 6.60
N GLY A 286 9.09 4.57 6.46
CA GLY A 286 10.41 4.51 7.10
C GLY A 286 10.29 4.55 8.63
N ASP A 287 11.06 5.43 9.26
CA ASP A 287 10.98 5.75 10.70
C ASP A 287 9.75 6.60 11.08
N GLY A 288 9.03 7.14 10.08
CA GLY A 288 7.88 8.01 10.27
C GLY A 288 8.20 9.50 10.42
N ASP A 289 9.47 9.91 10.40
CA ASP A 289 9.87 11.32 10.55
C ASP A 289 9.88 12.09 9.21
N GLY A 290 9.72 11.38 8.09
CA GLY A 290 9.68 11.94 6.74
C GLY A 290 8.32 12.54 6.31
N LEU A 291 8.26 13.01 5.06
CA LEU A 291 7.07 13.64 4.47
C LEU A 291 5.83 12.72 4.46
N ILE A 292 6.04 11.41 4.28
CA ILE A 292 4.96 10.42 4.31
C ILE A 292 4.42 10.25 5.73
N GLY A 293 5.30 10.12 6.73
CA GLY A 293 4.87 10.08 8.12
C GLY A 293 4.10 11.34 8.52
N ALA A 294 4.57 12.53 8.15
CA ALA A 294 3.86 13.78 8.40
C ALA A 294 2.48 13.85 7.68
N LEU A 295 2.39 13.32 6.45
CA LEU A 295 1.13 13.22 5.70
C LEU A 295 0.11 12.36 6.45
N PHE A 296 0.50 11.14 6.82
CA PHE A 296 -0.41 10.20 7.49
C PHE A 296 -0.72 10.62 8.92
N ALA A 297 0.24 11.14 9.69
CA ALA A 297 0.00 11.66 11.04
C ALA A 297 -1.10 12.74 11.04
N ARG A 298 -1.08 13.62 10.03
CA ARG A 298 -2.13 14.65 9.84
C ARG A 298 -3.49 14.04 9.52
N HIS A 299 -3.57 13.09 8.58
CA HIS A 299 -4.86 12.55 8.13
C HIS A 299 -5.43 11.46 9.02
N LEU A 300 -4.61 10.84 9.87
CA LEU A 300 -5.01 9.80 10.82
C LEU A 300 -5.19 10.36 12.25
N GLY A 301 -5.07 11.67 12.43
CA GLY A 301 -5.36 12.35 13.70
C GLY A 301 -6.80 12.15 14.20
N ALA A 302 -7.72 11.79 13.31
CA ALA A 302 -9.06 11.25 13.60
C ALA A 302 -9.43 10.25 12.49
N PRO A 303 -10.39 9.32 12.71
CA PRO A 303 -10.78 8.35 11.68
C PRO A 303 -11.35 9.06 10.43
N PRO A 304 -10.68 9.01 9.26
CA PRO A 304 -11.23 9.61 8.05
C PRO A 304 -12.39 8.77 7.48
N ALA A 305 -13.09 9.29 6.48
CA ALA A 305 -13.95 8.46 5.64
C ALA A 305 -13.09 7.40 4.90
N PRO A 306 -13.58 6.16 4.69
CA PRO A 306 -12.81 5.13 3.99
C PRO A 306 -12.30 5.57 2.60
N SER A 307 -13.12 6.29 1.83
CA SER A 307 -12.73 6.82 0.52
C SER A 307 -11.65 7.90 0.61
N TRP A 308 -11.63 8.69 1.69
CA TRP A 308 -10.57 9.66 1.92
C TRP A 308 -9.26 8.97 2.33
N LEU A 309 -9.33 7.90 3.14
CA LEU A 309 -8.15 7.09 3.44
C LEU A 309 -7.55 6.53 2.14
N ALA A 310 -8.38 5.96 1.26
CA ALA A 310 -7.93 5.49 -0.04
C ALA A 310 -7.28 6.59 -0.88
N HIS A 311 -7.87 7.80 -0.89
CA HIS A 311 -7.30 8.94 -1.60
C HIS A 311 -5.93 9.38 -1.06
N VAL A 312 -5.75 9.41 0.27
CA VAL A 312 -4.46 9.72 0.90
C VAL A 312 -3.44 8.61 0.62
N LEU A 313 -3.88 7.36 0.63
CA LEU A 313 -3.05 6.19 0.34
C LEU A 313 -2.60 6.13 -1.13
N ASP A 314 -3.37 6.71 -2.05
CA ASP A 314 -3.02 6.87 -3.47
C ASP A 314 -2.13 8.10 -3.76
N PHE A 315 -1.25 8.47 -2.82
CA PHE A 315 -0.30 9.57 -3.03
C PHE A 315 0.66 9.26 -4.20
N SER A 316 1.19 10.31 -4.82
CA SER A 316 2.22 10.22 -5.86
C SER A 316 3.55 10.70 -5.32
N ARG A 317 4.53 9.81 -5.27
CA ARG A 317 5.92 10.10 -4.94
C ARG A 317 6.82 9.23 -5.81
N ALA A 318 7.85 9.81 -6.41
CA ALA A 318 8.79 9.12 -7.27
C ALA A 318 9.36 7.89 -6.57
N THR A 319 9.51 6.78 -7.30
CA THR A 319 10.03 5.48 -6.83
C THR A 319 9.15 4.66 -5.88
N PHE A 320 8.12 5.24 -5.28
CA PHE A 320 7.15 4.50 -4.48
C PHE A 320 5.88 4.28 -5.29
N ASP A 321 5.87 3.30 -6.18
CA ASP A 321 4.80 3.07 -7.15
C ASP A 321 4.10 1.69 -7.02
N ASP A 322 4.38 0.99 -5.92
CA ASP A 322 3.75 -0.29 -5.59
C ASP A 322 2.31 -0.15 -5.11
N ASP A 323 1.60 -1.28 -5.02
CA ASP A 323 0.33 -1.35 -4.32
C ASP A 323 0.49 -0.91 -2.88
N ARG A 324 -0.56 -0.31 -2.31
CA ARG A 324 -0.51 0.20 -0.94
C ARG A 324 -1.75 -0.17 -0.20
N THR A 325 -1.55 -0.78 0.96
CA THR A 325 -2.65 -1.17 1.85
C THR A 325 -2.39 -0.71 3.26
N LEU A 326 -3.42 -0.14 3.87
CA LEU A 326 -3.38 0.33 5.25
C LEU A 326 -4.72 0.07 5.92
N LEU A 327 -4.67 -0.69 7.01
CA LEU A 327 -5.74 -0.85 7.98
C LEU A 327 -5.38 -0.07 9.24
N ALA A 328 -6.35 0.68 9.76
CA ALA A 328 -6.19 1.54 10.91
C ALA A 328 -7.33 1.35 11.92
N ILE A 329 -6.98 1.25 13.20
CA ILE A 329 -7.93 1.09 14.30
C ILE A 329 -7.69 2.17 15.36
N TRP A 330 -8.72 2.98 15.62
CA TRP A 330 -8.72 4.01 16.65
C TRP A 330 -9.56 3.53 17.83
N PRO A 331 -9.05 3.61 19.06
CA PRO A 331 -9.89 3.49 20.26
C PRO A 331 -10.99 4.55 20.26
N ARG A 332 -12.19 4.15 20.67
CA ARG A 332 -13.30 5.07 20.95
C ARG A 332 -13.51 5.16 22.44
N ASP A 333 -13.87 6.36 22.89
CA ASP A 333 -14.46 6.52 24.21
C ASP A 333 -15.91 6.02 24.15
N PRO A 334 -16.29 5.02 24.98
CA PRO A 334 -17.69 4.58 25.09
C PRO A 334 -18.65 5.71 25.49
N GLN A 335 -18.14 6.81 26.04
CA GLN A 335 -18.91 7.98 26.51
C GLN A 335 -18.80 9.20 25.58
N GLY A 336 -18.04 9.11 24.48
CA GLY A 336 -17.87 10.22 23.53
C GLY A 336 -19.08 10.41 22.60
N PRO A 337 -19.28 11.60 22.01
CA PRO A 337 -20.37 11.83 21.05
C PRO A 337 -20.23 10.89 19.85
N GLN A 338 -21.33 10.21 19.50
CA GLN A 338 -21.43 9.28 18.38
C GLN A 338 -21.40 10.00 17.03
#